data_AF-A0A523ZTS7-F1
#
_entry.id   AF-A0A523ZTS7-F1
#
_cell.length_a   1.000
_cell.length_b   1.000
_cell.length_c   1.000
_cell.angle_alpha   90.00
_cell.angle_beta   90.00
_cell.angle_gamma   90.00
#
_symmetry.space_group_name_H-M   'P 1'
#
loop_
_entity.id
_entity.type
_entity.pdbx_description
1 polymer ?
#
loop_
_entity_poly.entity_id
_entity_poly.type
_entity_poly.pdbx_seq_one_letter_code
_entity_poly.pdbx_strand_id
1 'polypeptide(L)'
;MEPKTKRIALATLFGAIIFLSKVVVPSPIDKMFIGVHALLLALGALLLRRMGGTHVAIVGGFLTALWRISFASFTFIFALLYGLFVDLFFFVFKVNTTEDKVKTSRLVVTMTVSTALVGLISYYTTVFPFGLLPRNPMLELSILVIGALNGSVAGYFASIMWNKYLKKAKL
;
A
#
# COMPACT_ATOMS: atom_id res chain seq x y z
N MET A 1 19.51 -6.77 22.00
CA MET A 1 19.26 -7.29 20.64
C MET A 1 18.35 -6.31 19.92
N GLU A 2 18.86 -5.70 18.86
CA GLU A 2 18.53 -4.35 18.38
C GLU A 2 17.11 -4.16 17.81
N PRO A 3 16.50 -2.96 17.98
CA PRO A 3 15.23 -2.59 17.35
C PRO A 3 15.27 -2.66 15.81
N LYS A 4 16.46 -2.65 15.20
CA LYS A 4 16.67 -2.74 13.74
C LYS A 4 16.31 -4.11 13.16
N THR A 5 16.63 -5.21 13.84
CA THR A 5 16.42 -6.58 13.31
C THR A 5 14.95 -6.93 13.22
N LYS A 6 14.16 -6.63 14.27
CA LYS A 6 12.70 -6.85 14.28
C LYS A 6 11.98 -6.02 13.21
N ARG A 7 12.45 -4.79 13.02
CA ARG A 7 11.98 -3.86 12.00
C ARG A 7 12.21 -4.38 10.58
N ILE A 8 13.41 -4.89 10.28
CA ILE A 8 13.70 -5.50 8.97
C ILE A 8 12.87 -6.77 8.78
N ALA A 9 12.78 -7.63 9.80
CA ALA A 9 11.99 -8.87 9.73
C ALA A 9 10.51 -8.61 9.42
N LEU A 10 9.89 -7.61 10.07
CA LEU A 10 8.50 -7.22 9.79
C LEU A 10 8.32 -6.65 8.38
N ALA A 11 9.24 -5.78 7.95
CA ALA A 11 9.19 -5.23 6.60
C ALA A 11 9.27 -6.34 5.54
N THR A 12 10.17 -7.31 5.75
CA THR A 12 10.32 -8.47 4.88
C THR A 12 9.10 -9.39 4.92
N LEU A 13 8.54 -9.66 6.10
CA LEU A 13 7.36 -10.49 6.26
C LEU A 13 6.16 -9.88 5.53
N PHE A 14 5.87 -8.59 5.74
CA PHE A 14 4.78 -7.91 5.05
C PHE A 14 5.01 -7.85 3.54
N GLY A 15 6.25 -7.58 3.11
CA GLY A 15 6.63 -7.63 1.69
C GLY A 15 6.40 -9.00 1.06
N ALA A 16 6.76 -10.09 1.76
CA ALA A 16 6.54 -11.45 1.31
C ALA A 16 5.05 -11.82 1.23
N ILE A 17 4.22 -11.36 2.17
CA ILE A 17 2.77 -11.58 2.13
C ILE A 17 2.13 -10.81 0.96
N ILE A 18 2.59 -9.58 0.69
CA ILE A 18 2.15 -8.81 -0.49
C ILE A 18 2.49 -9.57 -1.78
N PHE A 19 3.72 -10.12 -1.85
CA PHE A 19 4.17 -10.91 -2.97
C PHE A 19 3.29 -12.15 -3.18
N LEU A 20 3.10 -12.97 -2.15
CA LEU A 20 2.25 -14.17 -2.20
C LEU A 20 0.83 -13.83 -2.65
N SER A 21 0.27 -12.73 -2.15
CA SER A 21 -1.07 -12.26 -2.53
C SER A 21 -1.18 -11.91 -4.02
N LYS A 22 -0.09 -11.44 -4.65
CA LYS A 22 -0.04 -11.09 -6.08
C LYS A 22 0.32 -12.25 -7.01
N VAL A 23 0.96 -13.30 -6.47
CA VAL A 23 1.32 -14.52 -7.21
C VAL A 23 0.13 -15.47 -7.29
N VAL A 24 -0.64 -15.61 -6.20
CA VAL A 24 -1.78 -16.54 -6.13
C VAL A 24 -2.98 -16.04 -6.96
N VAL A 25 -3.10 -14.73 -7.19
CA VAL A 25 -4.25 -14.14 -7.90
C VAL A 25 -3.85 -13.71 -9.32
N PRO A 26 -4.31 -14.38 -10.39
CA PRO A 26 -4.03 -13.97 -11.75
C PRO A 26 -4.74 -12.63 -12.10
N SER A 27 -4.09 -11.80 -12.93
CA SER A 27 -4.71 -10.58 -13.45
C SER A 27 -5.93 -10.92 -14.32
N PRO A 28 -7.08 -10.20 -14.20
CA PRO A 28 -7.28 -8.87 -13.62
C PRO A 28 -7.89 -8.85 -12.20
N ILE A 29 -8.04 -10.01 -11.56
CA ILE A 29 -8.60 -10.14 -10.19
C ILE A 29 -7.63 -9.59 -9.13
N ASP A 30 -6.33 -9.52 -9.45
CA ASP A 30 -5.29 -8.94 -8.59
C ASP A 30 -5.52 -7.47 -8.23
N LYS A 31 -6.28 -6.73 -9.06
CA LYS A 31 -6.68 -5.34 -8.79
C LYS A 31 -7.77 -5.24 -7.70
N MET A 32 -8.52 -6.30 -7.43
CA MET A 32 -9.50 -6.35 -6.33
C MET A 32 -8.82 -6.62 -4.98
N PHE A 33 -7.69 -7.34 -4.98
CA PHE A 33 -6.87 -7.63 -3.80
C PHE A 33 -5.94 -6.49 -3.36
N ILE A 34 -6.10 -5.29 -3.93
CA ILE A 34 -5.44 -4.07 -3.46
C ILE A 34 -5.69 -3.83 -1.96
N GLY A 35 -6.81 -4.30 -1.41
CA GLY A 35 -7.12 -4.20 0.02
C GLY A 35 -6.05 -4.82 0.93
N VAL A 36 -5.55 -6.02 0.62
CA VAL A 36 -4.52 -6.69 1.45
C VAL A 36 -3.18 -5.95 1.34
N HIS A 37 -2.81 -5.54 0.14
CA HIS A 37 -1.58 -4.78 -0.10
C HIS A 37 -1.62 -3.42 0.62
N ALA A 38 -2.73 -2.69 0.49
CA ALA A 38 -2.98 -1.42 1.17
C ALA A 38 -2.94 -1.60 2.70
N LEU A 39 -3.58 -2.64 3.23
CA LEU A 39 -3.59 -2.94 4.65
C LEU A 39 -2.18 -3.18 5.19
N LEU A 40 -1.38 -4.00 4.50
CA LEU A 40 -0.01 -4.33 4.90
C LEU A 40 0.93 -3.12 4.83
N LEU A 41 0.74 -2.23 3.84
CA LEU A 41 1.47 -0.97 3.78
C LEU A 41 1.10 -0.03 4.93
N ALA A 42 -0.20 0.08 5.25
CA ALA A 42 -0.68 0.89 6.37
C ALA A 42 -0.11 0.39 7.70
N LEU A 43 -0.14 -0.92 7.92
CA LEU A 43 0.43 -1.56 9.12
C LEU A 43 1.95 -1.41 9.17
N GLY A 44 2.63 -1.54 8.02
CA GLY A 44 4.06 -1.27 7.90
C GLY A 44 4.42 0.17 8.31
N ALA A 45 3.68 1.16 7.79
CA ALA A 45 3.86 2.57 8.14
C ALA A 45 3.64 2.82 9.64
N LEU A 46 2.62 2.20 10.24
CA LEU A 46 2.32 2.32 11.67
C LEU A 46 3.37 1.66 12.59
N LEU A 47 3.78 0.42 12.28
CA LEU A 47 4.69 -0.37 13.12
C LEU A 47 6.15 0.09 13.02
N LEU A 48 6.59 0.53 11.84
CA LEU A 48 7.99 0.86 11.57
C LEU A 48 8.28 2.37 11.72
N ARG A 49 7.23 3.16 12.00
CA ARG A 49 7.20 4.59 12.38
C ARG A 49 7.75 5.59 11.34
N ARG A 50 8.97 5.40 10.83
CA ARG A 50 9.61 6.31 9.84
C ARG A 50 9.85 5.59 8.52
N MET A 51 9.11 5.96 7.47
CA MET A 51 9.19 5.33 6.13
C MET A 51 8.81 3.83 6.12
N GLY A 52 7.89 3.43 6.99
CA GLY A 52 7.54 2.02 7.16
C GLY A 52 6.86 1.41 5.95
N GLY A 53 5.97 2.17 5.31
CA GLY A 53 5.29 1.74 4.09
C GLY A 53 6.29 1.54 2.94
N THR A 54 7.26 2.43 2.80
CA THR A 54 8.29 2.38 1.76
C THR A 54 9.18 1.13 1.89
N HIS A 55 9.58 0.75 3.10
CA HIS A 55 10.40 -0.46 3.27
C HIS A 55 9.63 -1.72 2.86
N VAL A 56 8.37 -1.83 3.28
CA VAL A 56 7.48 -2.94 2.90
C VAL A 56 7.25 -2.95 1.38
N ALA A 57 7.06 -1.78 0.79
CA ALA A 57 6.89 -1.60 -0.65
C ALA A 57 8.12 -1.98 -1.47
N ILE A 58 9.33 -1.65 -0.99
CA ILE A 58 10.58 -2.04 -1.66
C ILE A 58 10.68 -3.57 -1.70
N VAL A 59 10.51 -4.24 -0.55
CA VAL A 59 10.64 -5.70 -0.50
C VAL A 59 9.53 -6.36 -1.32
N GLY A 60 8.26 -6.02 -1.09
CA GLY A 60 7.15 -6.61 -1.81
C GLY A 60 7.17 -6.30 -3.32
N GLY A 61 7.53 -5.07 -3.68
CA GLY A 61 7.68 -4.64 -5.07
C GLY A 61 8.81 -5.35 -5.78
N PHE A 62 9.97 -5.51 -5.13
CA PHE A 62 11.12 -6.21 -5.70
C PHE A 62 10.83 -7.69 -5.93
N LEU A 63 10.26 -8.39 -4.94
CA LEU A 63 9.87 -9.80 -5.08
C LEU A 63 8.83 -9.96 -6.20
N THR A 64 7.85 -9.06 -6.30
CA THR A 64 6.84 -9.11 -7.37
C THR A 64 7.43 -8.83 -8.75
N ALA A 65 8.39 -7.90 -8.84
CA ALA A 65 9.06 -7.58 -10.10
C ALA A 65 9.88 -8.75 -10.65
N LEU A 66 10.55 -9.51 -9.78
CA LEU A 66 11.26 -10.74 -10.18
C LEU A 66 10.34 -11.81 -10.76
N TRP A 67 9.09 -11.87 -10.28
CA TRP A 67 8.10 -12.82 -10.79
C TRP A 67 7.41 -12.36 -12.08
N ARG A 68 7.09 -11.07 -12.20
CA ARG A 68 6.40 -10.50 -13.37
C ARG A 68 7.41 -9.82 -14.30
N ILE A 69 8.24 -10.63 -14.96
CA ILE A 69 9.37 -10.19 -15.82
C ILE A 69 8.94 -9.17 -16.89
N SER A 70 7.78 -9.38 -17.54
CA SER A 70 7.33 -8.53 -18.66
C SER A 70 7.07 -7.06 -18.28
N PHE A 71 6.74 -6.76 -17.02
CA PHE A 71 6.50 -5.40 -16.52
C PHE A 71 7.23 -5.14 -15.18
N ALA A 72 8.38 -5.78 -15.00
CA ALA A 72 9.12 -5.79 -13.73
C ALA A 72 9.43 -4.38 -13.22
N SER A 73 10.04 -3.54 -14.07
CA SER A 73 10.43 -2.17 -13.71
C SER A 73 9.22 -1.31 -13.32
N PHE A 74 8.12 -1.38 -14.06
CA PHE A 74 6.90 -0.64 -13.76
C PHE A 74 6.24 -1.12 -12.47
N THR A 75 6.20 -2.44 -12.26
CA THR A 75 5.65 -3.04 -11.03
C THR A 75 6.42 -2.56 -9.81
N PHE A 76 7.75 -2.53 -9.90
CA PHE A 76 8.60 -2.02 -8.83
C PHE A 76 8.39 -0.52 -8.58
N ILE A 77 8.38 0.29 -9.65
CA ILE A 77 8.17 1.75 -9.54
C ILE A 77 6.83 2.08 -8.90
N PHE A 78 5.73 1.43 -9.34
CA PHE A 78 4.42 1.68 -8.75
C PHE A 78 4.31 1.20 -7.31
N ALA A 79 4.94 0.07 -6.96
CA ALA A 79 5.02 -0.37 -5.58
C ALA A 79 5.75 0.66 -4.70
N LEU A 80 6.93 1.11 -5.14
CA LEU A 80 7.72 2.11 -4.43
C LEU A 80 6.95 3.43 -4.28
N LEU A 81 6.33 3.91 -5.36
CA LEU A 81 5.50 5.11 -5.35
C LEU A 81 4.34 4.99 -4.36
N TYR A 82 3.73 3.80 -4.27
CA TYR A 82 2.66 3.57 -3.32
C TYR A 82 3.11 3.62 -1.87
N GLY A 83 4.21 2.93 -1.53
CA GLY A 83 4.81 3.02 -0.20
C GLY A 83 5.20 4.44 0.17
N LEU A 84 5.76 5.19 -0.78
CA LEU A 84 6.15 6.58 -0.59
C LEU A 84 4.94 7.49 -0.35
N PHE A 85 3.87 7.35 -1.14
CA PHE A 85 2.64 8.11 -0.93
C PHE A 85 2.00 7.81 0.41
N VAL A 86 1.94 6.55 0.80
CA VAL A 86 1.44 6.17 2.14
C VAL A 86 2.25 6.89 3.21
N ASP A 87 3.59 6.80 3.19
CA ASP A 87 4.43 7.45 4.21
C ASP A 87 4.32 8.99 4.16
N LEU A 88 4.26 9.59 2.97
CA LEU A 88 4.10 11.02 2.77
C LEU A 88 2.76 11.52 3.34
N PHE A 89 1.66 10.84 3.03
CA PHE A 89 0.35 11.20 3.53
C PHE A 89 0.21 10.92 5.02
N PHE A 90 0.84 9.87 5.55
CA PHE A 90 0.95 9.65 6.99
C PHE A 90 1.60 10.86 7.69
N PHE A 91 2.65 11.41 7.09
CA PHE A 91 3.31 12.62 7.58
C PHE A 91 2.42 13.87 7.44
N VAL A 92 1.85 14.10 6.26
CA VAL A 92 1.00 15.28 5.96
C VAL A 92 -0.26 15.32 6.83
N PHE A 93 -0.98 14.19 6.94
CA PHE A 93 -2.17 14.07 7.78
C PHE A 93 -1.85 13.93 9.27
N LYS A 94 -0.56 13.96 9.65
CA LYS A 94 -0.08 13.82 11.04
C LYS A 94 -0.73 12.60 11.71
N VAL A 95 -0.63 11.44 11.06
CA VAL A 95 -1.06 10.15 11.61
C VAL A 95 -0.04 9.77 12.69
N ASN A 96 -0.29 10.24 13.90
CA ASN A 96 0.64 10.07 15.00
C ASN A 96 0.27 8.83 15.83
N THR A 97 1.23 7.92 16.03
CA THR A 97 1.13 6.77 16.94
C THR A 97 1.55 7.11 18.37
N THR A 98 1.85 8.39 18.61
CA THR A 98 2.30 8.92 19.90
C THR A 98 1.11 9.17 20.84
N GLU A 99 -0.04 9.56 20.30
CA GLU A 99 -1.30 9.50 21.02
C GLU A 99 -1.73 8.03 21.10
N ASP A 100 -2.17 7.61 22.27
CA ASP A 100 -2.44 6.24 22.68
C ASP A 100 -3.48 5.49 21.80
N LYS A 101 -4.12 6.21 20.85
CA LYS A 101 -5.00 5.69 19.80
C LYS A 101 -4.74 6.44 18.49
N VAL A 102 -4.69 5.71 17.39
CA VAL A 102 -4.64 6.31 16.05
C VAL A 102 -6.06 6.68 15.62
N LYS A 103 -6.25 7.93 15.18
CA LYS A 103 -7.54 8.41 14.66
C LYS A 103 -7.90 7.68 13.37
N THR A 104 -8.93 6.83 13.42
CA THR A 104 -9.43 6.04 12.27
C THR A 104 -9.66 6.89 11.03
N SER A 105 -10.29 8.06 11.17
CA SER A 105 -10.57 8.96 10.04
C SER A 105 -9.30 9.39 9.31
N ARG A 106 -8.23 9.76 10.03
CA ARG A 106 -6.96 10.17 9.41
C ARG A 106 -6.29 9.04 8.65
N LEU A 107 -6.33 7.83 9.21
CA LEU A 107 -5.74 6.64 8.61
C LEU A 107 -6.51 6.21 7.35
N VAL A 108 -7.84 6.24 7.42
CA VAL A 108 -8.74 6.00 6.27
C VAL A 108 -8.44 7.00 5.16
N VAL A 109 -8.50 8.31 5.43
CA VAL A 109 -8.24 9.35 4.41
C VAL A 109 -6.86 9.18 3.77
N THR A 110 -5.84 8.93 4.60
CA THR A 110 -4.46 8.70 4.12
C THR A 110 -4.40 7.55 3.12
N MET A 111 -4.99 6.41 3.47
CA MET A 111 -4.98 5.23 2.61
C MET A 111 -5.84 5.41 1.36
N THR A 112 -7.02 6.02 1.48
CA THR A 112 -7.91 6.33 0.37
C THR A 112 -7.23 7.22 -0.66
N VAL A 113 -6.63 8.33 -0.24
CA VAL A 113 -5.95 9.28 -1.14
C VAL A 113 -4.72 8.63 -1.78
N SER A 114 -3.92 7.89 -1.01
CA SER A 114 -2.76 7.15 -1.55
C SER A 114 -3.16 6.15 -2.63
N THR A 115 -4.21 5.36 -2.37
CA THR A 115 -4.67 4.29 -3.26
C THR A 115 -5.27 4.88 -4.54
N ALA A 116 -6.08 5.92 -4.41
CA ALA A 116 -6.68 6.62 -5.55
C ALA A 116 -5.61 7.24 -6.46
N LEU A 117 -4.63 7.94 -5.88
CA LEU A 117 -3.55 8.57 -6.65
C LEU A 117 -2.68 7.55 -7.37
N VAL A 118 -2.25 6.47 -6.70
CA VAL A 118 -1.48 5.41 -7.36
C VAL A 118 -2.29 4.73 -8.46
N GLY A 119 -3.59 4.48 -8.21
CA GLY A 119 -4.49 3.92 -9.21
C GLY A 119 -4.59 4.80 -10.46
N LEU A 120 -4.76 6.10 -10.28
CA LEU A 120 -4.78 7.07 -11.38
C LEU A 120 -3.43 7.13 -12.10
N ILE A 121 -2.32 7.29 -11.39
CA ILE A 121 -0.98 7.36 -12.02
C ILE A 121 -0.70 6.07 -12.80
N SER A 122 -1.05 4.91 -12.26
CA SER A 122 -0.89 3.62 -12.94
C SER A 122 -1.75 3.54 -14.20
N TYR A 123 -3.00 4.03 -14.15
CA TYR A 123 -3.88 4.10 -15.33
C TYR A 123 -3.34 5.04 -16.40
N TYR A 124 -3.00 6.28 -16.04
CA TYR A 124 -2.45 7.27 -16.96
C TYR A 124 -1.17 6.77 -17.64
N THR A 125 -0.30 6.10 -16.87
CA THR A 125 0.92 5.47 -17.42
C THR A 125 0.61 4.27 -18.30
N THR A 126 -0.54 3.62 -18.17
CA THR A 126 -0.91 2.52 -19.08
C THR A 126 -1.54 3.04 -20.37
N VAL A 127 -2.26 4.17 -20.29
CA VAL A 127 -2.95 4.79 -21.44
C VAL A 127 -1.98 5.60 -22.31
N PHE A 128 -1.16 6.47 -21.73
CA PHE A 128 -0.36 7.44 -22.51
C PHE A 128 0.89 6.84 -23.18
N PRO A 129 1.85 6.25 -22.45
CA PRO A 129 3.08 5.74 -23.06
C PRO A 129 2.94 4.37 -23.71
N PHE A 130 1.95 3.55 -23.29
CA PHE A 130 1.79 2.18 -23.80
C PHE A 130 0.63 2.02 -24.80
N GLY A 131 -0.35 2.94 -24.82
CA GLY A 131 -1.52 2.83 -25.70
C GLY A 131 -2.34 1.55 -25.51
N LEU A 132 -2.14 0.80 -24.42
CA LEU A 132 -2.71 -0.53 -24.20
C LEU A 132 -4.22 -0.49 -23.90
N LEU A 133 -4.74 0.67 -23.50
CA LEU A 133 -6.15 0.88 -23.20
C LEU A 133 -6.66 2.15 -23.88
N PRO A 134 -7.79 2.09 -24.61
CA PRO A 134 -8.44 3.31 -25.10
C PRO A 134 -8.88 4.17 -23.91
N ARG A 135 -8.68 5.49 -24.03
CA ARG A 135 -9.08 6.44 -23.00
C ARG A 135 -10.59 6.35 -22.78
N ASN A 136 -10.99 5.92 -21.58
CA ASN A 136 -12.40 5.77 -21.23
C ASN A 136 -12.65 6.42 -19.85
N PRO A 137 -13.41 7.53 -19.79
CA PRO A 137 -13.73 8.20 -18.54
C PRO A 137 -14.41 7.29 -17.50
N MET A 138 -15.16 6.27 -17.96
CA MET A 138 -15.80 5.31 -17.05
C MET A 138 -14.78 4.40 -16.35
N LEU A 139 -13.66 4.08 -17.01
CA LEU A 139 -12.57 3.32 -16.38
C LEU A 139 -11.83 4.17 -15.34
N GLU A 140 -11.60 5.46 -15.61
CA GLU A 140 -11.01 6.39 -14.65
C GLU A 140 -11.88 6.50 -13.38
N LEU A 141 -13.20 6.71 -13.56
CA LEU A 141 -14.18 6.73 -12.48
C LEU A 141 -14.19 5.41 -11.69
N SER A 142 -14.17 4.28 -12.38
CA SER A 142 -14.18 2.96 -11.74
C SER A 142 -12.91 2.74 -10.90
N ILE A 143 -11.73 3.14 -11.40
CA ILE A 143 -10.46 3.03 -10.68
C ILE A 143 -10.46 3.94 -9.45
N LEU A 144 -11.01 5.15 -9.57
CA LEU A 144 -11.19 6.06 -8.44
C LEU A 144 -12.10 5.47 -7.38
N VAL A 145 -13.28 4.97 -7.76
CA VAL A 145 -14.26 4.40 -6.82
C VAL A 145 -13.71 3.14 -6.15
N ILE A 146 -13.20 2.18 -6.93
CA ILE A 146 -12.65 0.93 -6.40
C ILE A 146 -11.40 1.20 -5.55
N GLY A 147 -10.51 2.08 -6.02
CA GLY A 147 -9.31 2.47 -5.29
C GLY A 147 -9.64 3.17 -3.98
N ALA A 148 -10.62 4.07 -3.98
CA ALA A 148 -11.08 4.76 -2.78
C ALA A 148 -11.73 3.80 -1.78
N LEU A 149 -12.57 2.88 -2.25
CA LEU A 149 -13.19 1.85 -1.40
C LEU A 149 -12.13 0.95 -0.77
N ASN A 150 -11.19 0.43 -1.56
CA ASN A 150 -10.11 -0.42 -1.06
C ASN A 150 -9.21 0.30 -0.06
N GLY A 151 -8.81 1.55 -0.36
CA GLY A 151 -8.02 2.36 0.56
C GLY A 151 -8.77 2.65 1.86
N SER A 152 -10.08 2.92 1.78
CA SER A 152 -10.90 3.20 2.96
C SER A 152 -11.05 1.96 3.85
N VAL A 153 -11.36 0.81 3.24
CA VAL A 153 -11.46 -0.48 3.93
C VAL A 153 -10.13 -0.84 4.58
N ALA A 154 -9.02 -0.72 3.85
CA ALA A 154 -7.68 -1.00 4.38
C ALA A 154 -7.32 -0.07 5.56
N GLY A 155 -7.58 1.24 5.44
CA GLY A 155 -7.32 2.19 6.52
C GLY A 155 -8.19 1.93 7.75
N TYR A 156 -9.44 1.51 7.56
CA TYR A 156 -10.35 1.16 8.65
C TYR A 156 -9.88 -0.10 9.39
N PHE A 157 -9.57 -1.17 8.65
CA PHE A 157 -9.05 -2.40 9.23
C PHE A 157 -7.69 -2.17 9.92
N ALA A 158 -6.80 -1.39 9.32
CA ALA A 158 -5.53 -1.02 9.92
C ALA A 158 -5.74 -0.29 11.26
N SER A 159 -6.72 0.61 11.35
CA SER A 159 -7.04 1.31 12.60
C SER A 159 -7.54 0.34 13.68
N ILE A 160 -8.42 -0.59 13.32
CA ILE A 160 -8.92 -1.61 14.26
C ILE A 160 -7.76 -2.47 14.76
N MET A 161 -6.95 -2.99 13.83
CA MET A 161 -5.80 -3.84 14.18
C MET A 161 -4.81 -3.11 15.07
N TRP A 162 -4.53 -1.84 14.77
CA TRP A 162 -3.68 -0.99 15.58
C TRP A 162 -4.24 -0.78 16.98
N ASN A 163 -5.46 -0.24 17.07
CA ASN A 163 -6.05 0.19 18.32
C ASN A 163 -6.41 -0.98 19.26
N LYS A 164 -6.74 -2.16 18.71
CA LYS A 164 -7.12 -3.34 19.50
C LYS A 164 -5.95 -4.27 19.82
N TYR A 165 -5.07 -4.56 18.86
CA TYR A 165 -4.10 -5.66 18.97
C TYR A 165 -2.65 -5.20 18.99
N LEU A 166 -2.28 -4.23 18.14
CA LEU A 166 -0.87 -3.89 17.91
C LEU A 166 -0.34 -2.74 18.78
N LYS A 167 -1.21 -1.98 19.43
CA LYS A 167 -0.84 -0.91 20.36
C LYS A 167 0.16 -1.34 21.44
N LYS A 168 0.05 -2.59 21.93
CA LYS A 168 0.94 -3.16 22.95
C LYS A 168 2.27 -3.65 22.39
N ALA A 169 2.37 -3.85 21.09
CA ALA A 169 3.54 -4.37 20.39
C ALA A 169 4.48 -3.24 19.92
N LYS A 170 4.47 -2.08 20.58
CA LYS A 170 5.29 -0.91 20.23
C LYS A 170 6.77 -1.32 20.22
N LEU A 171 7.35 -1.40 19.03
CA LEU A 171 8.76 -1.72 18.78
C LEU A 171 9.65 -0.47 18.89
#